data_AF-A0A957A9J1-F1
#
_entry.id   AF-A0A957A9J1-F1
#
_cell.length_a   1.000
_cell.length_b   1.000
_cell.length_c   1.000
_cell.angle_alpha   90.00
_cell.angle_beta   90.00
_cell.angle_gamma   90.00
#
_symmetry.space_group_name_H-M   'P 1'
#
loop_
_entity.id
_entity.type
_entity.pdbx_description
1 polymer ?
#
loop_
_entity_poly.entity_id
_entity_poly.type
_entity_poly.pdbx_seq_one_letter_code
_entity_poly.pdbx_strand_id
1 'polypeptide(L)' 'MDYEKLLGNDAEQLLAYEAKAIPRDDLHLPGPDFVDRIFGPSDRSPQVLRNLQALFGSGRLAGSGYVSILPVD' A
#
# COMPACT_ATOMS: atom_id res chain seq x y z
N MET A 1 -14.17 7.90 -20.15
CA MET A 1 -14.87 8.73 -19.14
C MET A 1 -14.21 10.09 -19.19
N ASP A 2 -14.98 11.15 -19.36
CA ASP A 2 -14.46 12.53 -19.38
C ASP A 2 -14.57 13.09 -17.95
N TYR A 3 -13.48 13.00 -17.19
CA TYR A 3 -13.45 13.38 -15.78
C TYR A 3 -13.59 14.89 -15.56
N GLU A 4 -13.08 15.69 -16.50
CA GLU A 4 -13.17 17.15 -16.44
C GLU A 4 -14.64 17.59 -16.53
N LYS A 5 -15.40 16.99 -17.45
CA LYS A 5 -16.83 17.25 -17.58
C LYS A 5 -17.65 16.80 -16.37
N LEU A 6 -17.28 15.69 -15.74
CA LEU A 6 -17.97 15.17 -14.54
C LEU A 6 -17.74 16.05 -13.31
N LEU A 7 -16.56 16.64 -13.19
CA LEU A 7 -16.16 17.46 -12.05
C LEU A 7 -16.48 18.95 -12.24
N GLY A 8 -16.68 19.40 -13.48
CA GLY A 8 -17.10 20.76 -13.80
C GLY A 8 -16.13 21.80 -13.24
N ASN A 9 -16.64 22.72 -12.43
CA ASN A 9 -15.85 23.83 -11.88
C ASN A 9 -14.79 23.38 -10.86
N ASP A 10 -14.95 22.19 -10.25
CA ASP A 10 -14.00 21.67 -9.26
C ASP A 10 -12.85 20.89 -9.92
N ALA A 11 -12.91 20.67 -11.24
CA ALA A 11 -11.98 19.80 -11.96
C ALA A 11 -10.51 20.22 -11.75
N GLU A 12 -10.21 21.51 -11.91
CA GLU A 12 -8.84 22.01 -11.75
C GLU A 12 -8.33 21.78 -10.33
N GLN A 13 -9.11 22.17 -9.33
CA GLN A 13 -8.71 22.04 -7.92
C GLN A 13 -8.52 20.57 -7.53
N LEU A 14 -9.42 19.66 -7.93
CA LEU A 14 -9.39 18.26 -7.51
C LEU A 14 -8.33 17.44 -8.25
N LEU A 15 -8.17 17.66 -9.54
CA LEU A 15 -7.25 16.87 -10.36
C LEU A 15 -5.79 17.32 -10.22
N ALA A 16 -5.55 18.62 -9.96
CA ALA A 16 -4.22 19.15 -9.73
C ALA A 16 -3.77 19.12 -8.26
N TYR A 17 -4.64 18.69 -7.33
CA TYR A 17 -4.30 18.66 -5.92
C TYR A 17 -3.18 17.66 -5.63
N GLU A 18 -2.10 18.15 -5.04
CA GLU A 18 -1.04 17.35 -4.45
C GLU A 18 -1.21 17.33 -2.92
N ALA A 19 -1.17 16.14 -2.31
CA ALA A 19 -1.32 15.98 -0.87
C ALA A 19 -0.12 16.58 -0.13
N LYS A 20 -0.37 17.58 0.72
CA LYS A 20 0.69 18.33 1.44
C LYS A 20 0.90 17.92 2.90
N ALA A 21 -0.05 17.16 3.46
CA ALA A 21 -0.08 16.88 4.89
C ALA A 21 1.00 15.87 5.34
N ILE A 22 1.27 14.85 4.52
CA ILE A 22 2.26 13.81 4.80
C ILE A 22 3.18 13.73 3.58
N PRO A 23 4.48 14.00 3.72
CA PRO A 23 5.45 13.83 2.64
C PRO A 23 5.44 12.42 2.07
N ARG A 24 5.63 12.30 0.75
CA ARG A 24 5.70 11.00 0.08
C ARG A 24 6.80 10.10 0.66
N ASP A 25 7.93 10.69 1.05
CA ASP A 25 9.10 9.98 1.53
C ASP A 25 8.88 9.36 2.92
N ASP A 26 7.89 9.84 3.68
CA ASP A 26 7.52 9.28 4.98
C ASP A 26 6.62 8.03 4.85
N LEU A 27 6.19 7.69 3.62
CA LEU A 27 5.30 6.56 3.37
C LEU A 27 6.08 5.25 3.24
N HIS A 28 5.69 4.27 4.05
CA HIS A 28 6.08 2.88 3.85
C HIS A 28 5.29 2.24 2.71
N LEU A 29 5.75 2.43 1.49
CA LEU A 29 5.11 1.86 0.31
C LEU A 29 5.29 0.33 0.23
N PRO A 30 4.26 -0.41 -0.19
CA PRO A 30 4.34 -1.86 -0.37
C PRO A 30 5.23 -2.23 -1.55
N GLY A 31 5.86 -3.40 -1.45
CA GLY A 31 6.76 -3.95 -2.47
C GLY A 31 7.17 -5.38 -2.13
N PRO A 32 7.92 -6.04 -3.01
CA PRO A 32 8.38 -7.41 -2.80
C PRO A 32 9.29 -7.57 -1.56
N ASP A 33 9.91 -6.49 -1.12
CA ASP A 33 10.81 -6.42 0.04
C ASP A 33 10.10 -5.96 1.33
N PHE A 34 8.78 -5.78 1.32
CA PHE A 34 8.06 -5.06 2.39
C PHE A 34 8.26 -5.67 3.78
N VAL A 35 8.26 -7.01 3.88
CA VAL A 35 8.43 -7.68 5.17
C VAL A 35 9.82 -7.42 5.75
N ASP A 36 10.86 -7.55 4.92
CA ASP A 36 12.24 -7.31 5.32
C ASP A 36 12.48 -5.84 5.64
N ARG A 37 12.01 -4.92 4.79
CA ARG A 37 12.23 -3.48 4.93
C ARG A 37 11.48 -2.86 6.12
N ILE A 38 10.23 -3.29 6.37
CA ILE A 38 9.35 -2.65 7.36
C ILE A 38 9.30 -3.43 8.68
N PHE A 39 9.20 -4.76 8.65
CA PHE A 39 9.09 -5.56 9.87
C PHE A 39 10.44 -6.12 10.33
N GLY A 40 11.39 -6.34 9.42
CA GLY A 40 12.72 -6.84 9.74
C GLY A 40 13.46 -6.07 10.85
N PRO A 41 13.44 -4.72 10.86
CA PRO A 41 14.10 -3.93 11.91
C PRO A 41 13.36 -3.88 13.26
N SER A 42 12.19 -4.50 13.39
CA SER A 42 11.39 -4.48 14.63
C SER A 42 11.80 -5.59 15.61
N ASP A 43 11.37 -5.48 16.87
CA ASP A 43 11.59 -6.52 17.91
C ASP A 43 10.73 -7.80 17.73
N ARG A 44 10.24 -8.05 16.51
CA ARG A 44 9.45 -9.25 16.20
C ARG A 44 10.33 -10.48 16.20
N SER A 45 9.85 -11.56 16.81
CA SER A 45 10.58 -12.82 16.79
C SER A 45 10.70 -13.35 15.35
N PRO A 46 11.73 -14.15 15.04
CA PRO A 46 11.86 -14.79 13.73
C PRO A 46 10.64 -15.62 13.33
N GLN A 47 9.91 -16.18 14.29
CA GLN A 47 8.67 -16.91 14.02
C GLN A 47 7.58 -15.98 13.49
N VAL A 48 7.42 -14.80 14.09
CA VAL A 48 6.45 -13.80 13.61
C VAL A 48 6.84 -13.30 12.22
N LEU A 49 8.12 -13.01 11.98
CA LEU A 49 8.57 -12.56 10.65
C LEU A 49 8.33 -13.62 9.57
N ARG A 50 8.58 -14.91 9.84
CA ARG A 50 8.24 -15.99 8.90
C ARG A 50 6.74 -16.09 8.63
N ASN A 51 5.91 -15.95 9.65
CA ASN A 51 4.45 -15.99 9.48
C ASN A 51 3.95 -14.80 8.65
N LEU A 52 4.53 -13.61 8.87
CA LEU A 52 4.25 -12.44 8.03
C LEU A 52 4.69 -12.70 6.59
N GLN A 53 5.90 -13.22 6.35
CA GLN A 53 6.36 -13.57 5.00
C GLN A 53 5.43 -14.56 4.30
N ALA A 54 4.94 -15.58 5.01
CA ALA A 54 4.00 -16.54 4.46
C ALA A 54 2.66 -15.87 4.07
N LEU A 55 2.15 -14.95 4.91
CA LEU A 55 0.92 -14.21 4.63
C LEU A 55 1.08 -13.31 3.39
N PHE A 56 2.08 -12.44 3.38
CA PHE A 56 2.37 -11.51 2.27
C PHE A 56 2.84 -12.20 0.98
N GLY A 57 3.34 -13.44 1.09
CA GLY A 57 3.78 -14.28 -0.03
C GLY A 57 2.69 -15.18 -0.62
N SER A 58 1.43 -15.02 -0.23
CA SER A 58 0.33 -15.90 -0.63
C SER A 58 -0.80 -15.18 -1.36
N GLY A 59 -1.64 -15.95 -2.06
CA GLY A 59 -2.82 -15.44 -2.77
C GLY A 59 -2.48 -14.60 -4.01
N ARG A 60 -3.49 -13.87 -4.51
CA ARG A 60 -3.38 -13.08 -5.75
C ARG A 60 -2.45 -11.87 -5.64
N LEU A 61 -2.20 -11.40 -4.41
CA LEU A 61 -1.35 -10.24 -4.13
C LEU A 61 0.05 -10.63 -3.63
N ALA A 62 0.42 -11.92 -3.72
CA ALA A 62 1.72 -12.43 -3.31
C ALA A 62 2.87 -11.59 -3.90
N GLY A 63 3.81 -11.17 -3.05
CA GLY A 63 4.99 -10.41 -3.47
C GLY A 63 4.75 -8.95 -3.87
N SER A 64 3.52 -8.45 -3.76
CA SER A 64 3.23 -7.02 -4.00
C SER A 64 3.45 -6.14 -2.75
N GLY A 65 3.60 -6.75 -1.58
CA GLY A 65 3.55 -6.06 -0.28
C GLY A 65 2.14 -5.73 0.19
N TYR A 66 1.09 -6.10 -0.56
CA TYR A 66 -0.30 -6.04 -0.10
C TYR A 66 -0.80 -7.42 0.36
N VAL A 67 -1.77 -7.41 1.27
CA VAL A 67 -2.49 -8.62 1.74
C VAL A 67 -3.98 -8.44 1.50
N SER A 68 -4.62 -9.45 0.93
CA SER A 68 -6.08 -9.52 0.85
C SER A 68 -6.60 -10.36 2.02
N ILE A 69 -7.33 -9.73 2.95
CA ILE A 69 -7.88 -10.37 4.16
C ILE A 69 -9.39 -10.53 4.14
N LEU A 70 -10.05 -9.96 3.13
CA LEU A 70 -11.50 -10.03 2.99
C LEU A 70 -11.87 -11.19 2.07
N PRO A 71 -12.95 -11.94 2.37
CA PRO A 71 -13.45 -12.94 1.45
C PRO A 71 -13.80 -12.25 0.14
N VAL A 72 -13.21 -12.74 -0.94
CA VAL A 72 -13.55 -12.33 -2.30
C VAL A 72 -14.35 -13.48 -2.87
N ASP A 73 -15.65 -13.48 -2.59
CA ASP A 73 -16.63 -14.26 -3.36
C ASP A 73 -17.08 -13.45 -4.58
#